data_AF-A0A536SAQ1-F1
#
_entry.id   AF-A0A536SAQ1-F1
#
_cell.length_a   1.000
_cell.length_b   1.000
_cell.length_c   1.000
_cell.angle_alpha   90.00
_cell.angle_beta   90.00
_cell.angle_gamma   90.00
#
_symmetry.space_group_name_H-M   'P 1'
#
loop_
_entity.id
_entity.type
_entity.pdbx_description
1 polymer ?
#
loop_
_entity_poly.entity_id
_entity_poly.type
_entity_poly.pdbx_seq_one_letter_code
_entity_poly.pdbx_strand_id
1 'polypeptide(L)'
;MSARSRSDERSPHGAMEECPDCGSVTFRGAWAIDGARTLPEAALMFREYADEIEDLAAAGYVLRDPIQHDLGYALRPEDGEEDE
;
A
#
# COMPACT_ATOMS: atom_id res chain seq x y z
N MET A 1 10.88 24.65 18.83
CA MET A 1 10.51 24.89 17.43
C MET A 1 9.75 23.65 16.97
N SER A 2 8.42 23.74 16.89
CA SER A 2 7.57 22.60 16.52
C SER A 2 7.75 22.27 15.04
N ALA A 3 8.29 21.09 14.74
CA ALA A 3 8.20 20.52 13.40
C ALA A 3 6.72 20.28 13.10
N ARG A 4 6.24 20.92 12.03
CA ARG A 4 4.86 20.86 11.58
C ARG A 4 4.50 19.41 11.27
N SER A 5 3.42 18.94 11.90
CA SER A 5 2.74 17.70 11.58
C SER A 5 2.42 17.68 10.08
N ARG A 6 3.08 16.80 9.32
CA ARG A 6 2.63 16.37 7.99
C ARG A 6 1.46 15.41 8.19
N SER A 7 0.32 15.97 8.57
CA SER A 7 -0.97 15.30 8.55
C SER A 7 -1.74 15.92 7.38
N ASP A 8 -2.44 15.08 6.60
CA ASP A 8 -3.31 15.43 5.47
C ASP A 8 -2.70 15.48 4.05
N GLU A 9 -1.87 14.50 3.69
CA GLU A 9 -1.81 14.02 2.30
C GLU A 9 -2.25 12.56 2.30
N ARG A 10 -3.55 12.34 2.52
CA ARG A 10 -4.17 11.03 2.34
C ARG A 10 -4.04 10.70 0.86
N SER A 11 -3.18 9.74 0.53
CA SER A 11 -2.93 9.31 -0.85
C SER A 11 -4.28 9.08 -1.55
N PRO A 12 -4.46 9.50 -2.81
CA PRO A 12 -5.66 9.18 -3.58
C PRO A 12 -5.92 7.66 -3.68
N HIS A 13 -4.93 6.83 -3.34
CA HIS A 13 -4.94 5.37 -3.28
C HIS A 13 -5.07 4.84 -1.83
N GLY A 14 -5.93 5.43 -0.99
CA GLY A 14 -5.90 5.40 0.49
C GLY A 14 -5.76 4.06 1.25
N ALA A 15 -5.58 2.93 0.59
CA ALA A 15 -5.18 1.63 1.16
C ALA A 15 -3.69 1.30 1.00
N MET A 16 -2.90 2.05 0.20
CA MET A 16 -1.45 1.87 0.07
C MET A 16 -0.67 3.14 0.38
N GLU A 17 0.43 2.98 1.11
CA GLU A 17 1.33 4.07 1.47
C GLU A 17 2.78 3.69 1.16
N GLU A 18 3.48 4.52 0.40
CA GLU A 18 4.91 4.37 0.13
C GLU A 18 5.73 5.13 1.18
N CYS A 19 6.75 4.48 1.73
CA CYS A 19 7.71 5.08 2.63
C CYS A 19 8.76 5.86 1.83
N PRO A 20 8.84 7.19 1.98
CA PRO A 20 9.74 8.03 1.18
C PRO A 20 11.22 7.78 1.48
N ASP A 21 11.54 7.20 2.64
CA ASP A 21 12.91 7.02 3.10
C ASP A 21 13.53 5.68 2.64
N CYS A 22 12.71 4.64 2.42
CA CYS A 22 13.19 3.30 2.07
C CYS A 22 12.46 2.65 0.89
N GLY A 23 11.54 3.35 0.22
CA GLY A 23 10.82 2.84 -0.96
C GLY A 23 9.86 1.68 -0.67
N SER A 24 9.67 1.29 0.59
CA SER A 24 8.75 0.22 0.97
C SER A 24 7.30 0.65 0.79
N VAL A 25 6.43 -0.29 0.41
CA VAL A 25 4.99 -0.05 0.27
C VAL A 25 4.23 -0.82 1.35
N THR A 26 3.36 -0.14 2.09
CA THR A 26 2.47 -0.73 3.09
C THR A 26 1.08 -0.93 2.50
N PHE A 27 0.48 -2.10 2.75
CA PHE A 27 -0.88 -2.46 2.32
C PHE A 27 -1.85 -2.44 3.50
N ARG A 28 -3.07 -1.93 3.30
CA ARG A 28 -4.16 -1.89 4.29
C ARG A 28 -5.46 -2.35 3.67
N GLY A 29 -5.66 -3.67 3.65
CA GLY A 29 -6.82 -4.30 2.99
C GLY A 29 -8.18 -3.86 3.53
N ALA A 30 -8.33 -3.54 4.82
CA ALA A 30 -9.60 -3.04 5.34
C ALA A 30 -10.00 -1.67 4.76
N TRP A 31 -9.02 -0.83 4.40
CA TRP A 31 -9.26 0.50 3.85
C TRP A 31 -9.57 0.48 2.35
N ALA A 32 -9.35 -0.64 1.67
CA ALA A 32 -9.56 -0.78 0.23
C ALA A 32 -11.02 -0.58 -0.21
N ILE A 33 -11.99 -0.63 0.71
CA ILE A 33 -13.42 -0.42 0.42
C ILE A 33 -14.05 0.72 1.22
N ASP A 34 -13.24 1.53 1.90
CA ASP A 34 -13.74 2.63 2.73
C ASP A 34 -14.55 3.61 1.87
N GLY A 35 -15.82 3.80 2.23
CA GLY A 35 -16.74 4.70 1.52
C GLY A 35 -17.67 4.02 0.51
N ALA A 36 -17.52 2.72 0.24
CA ALA A 36 -18.52 1.97 -0.52
C ALA A 36 -19.89 2.03 0.18
N ARG A 37 -20.94 2.37 -0.57
CA ARG A 37 -22.33 2.43 -0.07
C ARG A 37 -23.19 1.27 -0.58
N THR A 38 -22.68 0.54 -1.56
CA THR A 38 -23.36 -0.61 -2.17
C THR A 38 -22.40 -1.77 -2.41
N LEU A 39 -22.93 -2.99 -2.52
CA LEU A 39 -22.12 -4.17 -2.83
C LEU A 39 -21.40 -4.08 -4.19
N PRO A 40 -22.03 -3.57 -5.28
CA PRO A 40 -21.33 -3.36 -6.54
C PRO A 40 -20.17 -2.36 -6.45
N GLU A 41 -20.33 -1.27 -5.68
CA GLU A 41 -19.25 -0.31 -5.42
C GLU A 41 -18.08 -0.98 -4.70
N ALA A 42 -18.35 -1.71 -3.60
CA ALA A 42 -17.31 -2.42 -2.87
C ALA A 42 -16.57 -3.45 -3.76
N ALA A 43 -17.32 -4.16 -4.61
CA ALA A 43 -16.73 -5.12 -5.55
C ALA A 43 -15.88 -4.46 -6.64
N LEU A 44 -16.22 -3.25 -7.07
CA LEU A 44 -15.38 -2.48 -7.99
C LEU A 44 -14.09 -2.06 -7.31
N MET A 45 -14.18 -1.49 -6.11
CA MET A 45 -13.02 -1.04 -5.33
C MET A 45 -12.03 -2.19 -5.03
N PHE A 46 -12.54 -3.40 -4.75
CA PHE A 46 -11.66 -4.57 -4.61
C PHE A 46 -10.91 -4.96 -5.88
N ARG A 47 -11.52 -4.77 -7.07
CA ARG A 47 -10.85 -5.06 -8.34
C ARG A 47 -9.79 -4.00 -8.62
N GLU A 48 -10.12 -2.73 -8.43
CA GLU A 48 -9.16 -1.63 -8.57
C GLU A 48 -7.96 -1.81 -7.63
N TYR A 49 -8.22 -2.20 -6.37
CA TYR A 49 -7.15 -2.50 -5.42
C TYR A 49 -6.32 -3.73 -5.82
N ALA A 50 -6.93 -4.75 -6.43
CA ALA A 50 -6.20 -5.90 -6.96
C ALA A 50 -5.30 -5.49 -8.14
N ASP A 51 -5.81 -4.66 -9.05
CA ASP A 51 -5.04 -4.12 -10.18
C ASP A 51 -3.82 -3.32 -9.68
N GLU A 52 -3.96 -2.52 -8.61
CA GLU A 52 -2.83 -1.81 -7.98
C GLU A 52 -1.75 -2.76 -7.42
N ILE A 53 -2.16 -3.88 -6.80
CA ILE A 53 -1.20 -4.90 -6.31
C ILE A 53 -0.47 -5.56 -7.50
N GLU A 54 -1.19 -5.82 -8.59
CA GLU A 54 -0.60 -6.38 -9.81
C GLU A 54 0.41 -5.42 -10.47
N ASP A 55 0.11 -4.12 -10.49
CA ASP A 55 1.03 -3.08 -10.98
C ASP A 55 2.33 -3.03 -10.16
N LEU A 56 2.25 -3.16 -8.83
CA LEU A 56 3.43 -3.25 -7.97
C LEU A 56 4.26 -4.51 -8.27
N ALA A 57 3.60 -5.66 -8.43
CA ALA A 57 4.29 -6.89 -8.82
C ALA A 57 4.98 -6.76 -10.19
N ALA A 58 4.33 -6.11 -11.16
CA ALA A 58 4.92 -5.81 -12.46
C ALA A 58 6.11 -4.84 -12.38
N ALA A 59 6.10 -3.93 -11.40
CA ALA A 59 7.21 -3.04 -11.07
C ALA A 59 8.35 -3.74 -10.27
N GLY A 60 8.22 -5.03 -9.97
CA GLY A 60 9.26 -5.84 -9.33
C GLY A 60 9.19 -5.87 -7.80
N TYR A 61 8.12 -5.36 -7.19
CA TYR A 61 7.92 -5.47 -5.75
C TYR A 61 7.60 -6.90 -5.32
N VAL A 62 8.10 -7.27 -4.15
CA VAL A 62 7.82 -8.56 -3.50
C VAL A 62 7.34 -8.33 -2.07
N LEU A 63 6.45 -9.20 -1.59
CA LEU A 63 6.05 -9.17 -0.19
C LEU A 63 7.25 -9.53 0.70
N ARG A 64 7.51 -8.69 1.72
CA ARG A 64 8.52 -8.96 2.75
C ARG A 64 8.13 -10.16 3.61
N ASP A 65 6.85 -10.23 3.98
CA ASP A 65 6.26 -11.22 4.87
C ASP A 65 4.84 -11.57 4.41
N PRO A 66 4.26 -12.70 4.86
CA PRO A 66 2.84 -12.98 4.66
C PRO A 66 1.95 -11.87 5.22
N ILE A 67 0.91 -11.50 4.48
CA ILE A 67 -0.10 -10.54 4.95
C ILE A 67 -0.81 -11.11 6.18
N GLN A 68 -0.83 -10.34 7.26
CA GLN A 68 -1.56 -10.65 8.50
C GLN A 68 -2.46 -9.48 8.82
N HIS A 69 -3.67 -9.71 9.33
CA HIS A 69 -4.54 -8.56 9.65
C HIS A 69 -5.45 -8.19 8.48
N ASP A 70 -4.89 -8.14 7.27
CA ASP A 70 -5.10 -7.11 6.23
C ASP A 70 -3.89 -6.16 6.03
N LEU A 71 -2.85 -6.29 6.87
CA LEU A 71 -1.61 -5.52 6.82
C LEU A 71 -0.51 -6.28 6.08
N GLY A 72 0.10 -5.64 5.09
CA GLY A 72 1.22 -6.18 4.34
C GLY A 72 2.34 -5.16 4.17
N TYR A 73 3.52 -5.66 3.79
CA TYR A 73 4.67 -4.84 3.41
C TYR A 73 5.30 -5.42 2.16
N ALA A 74 5.57 -4.58 1.16
CA ALA A 74 6.35 -4.93 -0.01
C ALA A 74 7.61 -4.08 -0.13
N LEU A 75 8.64 -4.68 -0.71
CA LEU A 75 9.92 -4.07 -0.98
C LEU A 75 10.29 -4.35 -2.43
N ARG A 76 11.05 -3.46 -3.04
CA ARG A 76 11.73 -3.77 -4.29
C ARG A 76 13.07 -4.45 -3.92
N PRO A 77 13.41 -5.60 -4.51
CA PRO A 77 14.63 -6.35 -4.16
C PRO A 77 15.91 -5.52 -4.26
N GLU A 78 15.97 -4.57 -5.19
CA GLU A 78 17.11 -3.68 -5.42
C GLU A 78 17.37 -2.70 -4.26
N ASP A 79 16.35 -2.44 -3.44
CA ASP A 79 16.44 -1.55 -2.26
C ASP A 79 16.71 -2.36 -0.97
N GLY A 80 16.95 -3.68 -1.10
CA GLY A 80 17.16 -4.63 0.00
C GLY A 80 18.56 -5.26 0.04
N GLU A 81 19.50 -4.85 -0.82
CA GLU A 81 20.91 -5.25 -0.73
C GLU A 81 21.78 -4.12 -0.15
N GLU A 82 21.63 -3.87 1.15
CA GLU A 82 22.74 -3.39 1.99
C GLU A 82 22.87 -4.35 3.17
N ASP A 83 23.44 -5.54 2.94
CA ASP A 83 23.94 -6.39 4.02
C ASP A 83 25.33 -6.94 3.60
N GLU A 84 26.38 -6.34 4.21
CA GLU A 84 27.73 -6.89 4.37
C GLU A 84 27.75 -8.12 5.29
#